data_AF-A0A6N9JU42-F1
#
_entry.id   AF-A0A6N9JU42-F1
#
_cell.length_a   1.000
_cell.length_b   1.000
_cell.length_c   1.000
_cell.angle_alpha   90.00
_cell.angle_beta   90.00
_cell.angle_gamma   90.00
#
_symmetry.space_group_name_H-M   'P 1'
#
loop_
_entity.id
_entity.type
_entity.pdbx_description
1 polymer ?
#
loop_
_entity_poly.entity_id
_entity_poly.type
_entity_poly.pdbx_seq_one_letter_code
_entity_poly.pdbx_strand_id
1 'polypeptide(L)'
;MGLITLNLKRVLNWNFIFMSAVAAIFGMISLMNFGDISENIVFGVDIKYFMLDGYLCLFIFFAGEISKDMLQQEKITKRIEWKLANGIKISSIVKENLLSLWIGTLILLFPLLLMISIRLPNLILLLGTYFLILSVLYSAFINVLILWIRNMNWFKSIPIFATLLHILLVVLKCGIFMKTNNVWVLLLFSPVSIIVLTACGLCLMTKERIVSSYY
;
A
#
# COMPACT_ATOMS: atom_id res chain seq x y z
N MET A 1 -0.19 -17.56 14.20
CA MET A 1 -1.03 -16.44 14.70
C MET A 1 -0.27 -15.52 15.67
N GLY A 2 0.55 -16.05 16.59
CA GLY A 2 1.35 -15.24 17.54
C GLY A 2 2.39 -14.29 16.92
N LEU A 3 2.92 -14.57 15.72
CA LEU A 3 3.88 -13.66 15.06
C LEU A 3 3.21 -12.39 14.50
N ILE A 4 1.98 -12.51 13.99
CA ILE A 4 1.23 -11.37 13.45
C ILE A 4 0.85 -10.41 14.57
N THR A 5 0.37 -10.94 15.70
CA THR A 5 0.05 -10.12 16.88
C THR A 5 1.28 -9.45 17.46
N LEU A 6 2.43 -10.13 17.47
CA LEU A 6 3.71 -9.56 17.92
C LEU A 6 4.20 -8.45 16.98
N ASN A 7 4.10 -8.66 15.67
CA ASN A 7 4.46 -7.64 14.67
C ASN A 7 3.52 -6.43 14.73
N LEU A 8 2.22 -6.63 14.92
CA LEU A 8 1.26 -5.53 15.10
C LEU A 8 1.53 -4.76 16.40
N LYS A 9 1.79 -5.46 17.51
CA LYS A 9 2.13 -4.83 18.80
C LYS A 9 3.39 -3.97 18.70
N ARG A 10 4.38 -4.39 17.89
CA ARG A 10 5.60 -3.62 17.67
C ARG A 10 5.34 -2.32 16.88
N VAL A 11 4.36 -2.32 15.99
CA VAL A 11 3.99 -1.16 15.15
C VAL A 11 3.05 -0.19 15.88
N LEU A 12 2.19 -0.70 16.77
CA LEU A 12 1.21 0.06 17.57
C LEU A 12 1.89 0.88 18.68
N ASN A 13 2.73 1.85 18.29
CA ASN A 13 3.41 2.78 19.18
C ASN A 13 2.73 4.16 19.16
N TRP A 14 3.18 5.09 20.00
CA TRP A 14 2.70 6.49 20.00
C TRP A 14 2.82 7.16 18.62
N ASN A 15 3.87 6.85 17.85
CA ASN A 15 4.03 7.33 16.48
C ASN A 15 2.89 6.86 15.56
N PHE A 16 2.37 5.65 15.77
CA PHE A 16 1.25 5.12 15.00
C PHE A 16 -0.04 5.89 15.28
N ILE A 17 -0.30 6.22 16.55
CA ILE A 17 -1.46 7.04 16.94
C ILE A 17 -1.36 8.43 16.32
N PHE A 18 -0.17 9.04 16.37
CA PHE A 18 0.08 10.34 15.75
C PHE A 18 -0.14 10.29 14.23
N MET A 19 0.42 9.29 13.53
CA MET A 19 0.22 9.11 12.09
C MET A 19 -1.24 8.91 11.72
N SER A 20 -1.99 8.14 12.52
CA SER A 20 -3.43 7.95 12.34
C SER A 20 -4.22 9.24 12.51
N ALA A 21 -3.89 10.05 13.53
CA ALA A 21 -4.52 11.34 13.76
C ALA A 21 -4.24 12.33 12.62
N VAL A 22 -2.98 12.41 12.16
CA VAL A 22 -2.58 13.24 11.02
C VAL A 22 -3.34 12.82 9.75
N ALA A 23 -3.38 11.53 9.46
CA ALA A 23 -4.14 11.00 8.32
C ALA A 23 -5.62 11.40 8.39
N ALA A 24 -6.25 11.24 9.56
CA ALA A 24 -7.64 11.60 9.78
C ALA A 24 -7.91 13.09 9.59
N ILE A 25 -7.05 13.97 10.14
CA ILE A 25 -7.21 15.43 10.01
C ILE A 25 -7.11 15.87 8.55
N PHE A 26 -6.07 15.44 7.83
CA PHE A 26 -5.91 15.78 6.42
C PHE A 26 -7.02 15.19 5.55
N GLY A 27 -7.44 13.95 5.84
CA GLY A 27 -8.60 13.33 5.20
C GLY A 27 -9.89 14.12 5.43
N MET A 28 -10.12 14.59 6.65
CA MET A 28 -11.29 15.39 6.98
C MET A 28 -11.31 16.74 6.27
N ILE A 29 -10.18 17.44 6.17
CA ILE A 29 -10.07 18.69 5.40
C ILE A 29 -10.46 18.44 3.94
N SER A 30 -10.00 17.33 3.35
CA SER A 30 -10.37 16.97 1.97
C SER A 30 -11.88 16.68 1.80
N LEU A 31 -12.53 16.14 2.83
CA LEU A 31 -13.97 15.82 2.83
C LEU A 31 -14.87 17.04 3.11
N MET A 32 -14.39 18.02 3.87
CA MET A 32 -15.18 19.21 4.24
C MET A 32 -15.48 20.11 3.03
N ASN A 33 -14.54 20.18 2.08
CA ASN A 33 -14.70 20.99 0.86
C ASN A 33 -15.54 20.29 -0.23
N PHE A 34 -16.10 19.11 0.05
CA PHE A 34 -16.59 18.21 -0.99
C PHE A 34 -18.09 18.29 -1.30
N GLY A 35 -18.88 18.95 -0.45
CA GLY A 35 -20.33 19.07 -0.61
C GLY A 35 -20.75 19.63 -1.98
N ASP A 36 -19.99 20.58 -2.52
CA ASP A 36 -20.27 21.25 -3.80
C ASP A 36 -19.44 20.71 -4.99
N ILE A 37 -18.38 19.93 -4.74
CA ILE A 37 -17.42 19.48 -5.77
C ILE A 37 -17.78 18.10 -6.35
N SER A 38 -18.72 17.38 -5.73
CA SER A 38 -19.00 15.97 -6.05
C SER A 38 -19.58 15.70 -7.45
N GLU A 39 -20.06 16.73 -8.13
CA GLU A 39 -20.56 16.69 -9.52
C GLU A 39 -19.53 17.18 -10.55
N ASN A 40 -18.38 17.68 -10.11
CA ASN A 40 -17.37 18.19 -11.03
C ASN A 40 -16.65 17.03 -11.71
N ILE A 41 -16.55 17.14 -13.03
CA ILE A 41 -15.84 16.20 -13.90
C ILE A 41 -14.47 16.80 -14.19
N VAL A 42 -13.41 16.08 -13.83
CA VAL A 42 -12.03 16.48 -14.13
C VAL A 42 -11.47 15.47 -15.14
N PHE A 43 -11.11 15.95 -16.34
CA PHE A 43 -10.66 15.10 -17.46
C PHE A 43 -11.66 13.98 -17.82
N GLY A 44 -12.96 14.25 -17.80
CA GLY A 44 -14.00 13.25 -18.13
C GLY A 44 -14.23 12.18 -17.05
N VAL A 45 -13.51 12.24 -15.92
CA VAL A 45 -13.60 11.28 -14.81
C VAL A 45 -14.21 11.96 -13.57
N ASP A 46 -15.11 11.26 -12.89
CA ASP A 46 -15.65 11.72 -11.61
C ASP A 46 -14.53 11.87 -10.58
N ILE A 47 -14.49 13.00 -9.86
CA ILE A 47 -13.48 13.28 -8.82
C ILE A 47 -13.49 12.20 -7.73
N LYS A 48 -14.61 11.48 -7.54
CA LYS A 48 -14.74 10.34 -6.63
C LYS A 48 -13.66 9.26 -6.86
N TYR A 49 -13.30 8.97 -8.12
CA TYR A 49 -12.24 8.00 -8.43
C TYR A 49 -10.85 8.55 -8.06
N PHE A 50 -10.60 9.83 -8.34
CA PHE A 50 -9.33 10.49 -7.98
C PHE A 50 -9.11 10.60 -6.47
N MET A 51 -10.17 10.82 -5.68
CA MET A 51 -10.08 10.81 -4.22
C MET A 51 -9.57 9.46 -3.70
N LEU A 52 -10.09 8.37 -4.27
CA LEU A 52 -9.71 7.03 -3.85
C LEU A 52 -8.25 6.73 -4.18
N ASP A 53 -7.76 7.16 -5.33
CA ASP A 53 -6.32 7.11 -5.63
C ASP A 53 -5.50 7.95 -4.64
N GLY A 54 -6.02 9.11 -4.19
CA GLY A 54 -5.42 9.90 -3.13
C GLY A 54 -5.33 9.13 -1.80
N TYR A 55 -6.40 8.44 -1.40
CA TYR A 55 -6.39 7.58 -0.21
C TYR A 55 -5.47 6.36 -0.36
N LEU A 56 -5.36 5.80 -1.56
CA LEU A 56 -4.38 4.75 -1.87
C LEU A 56 -2.94 5.26 -1.77
N CYS A 57 -2.66 6.49 -2.22
CA CYS A 57 -1.35 7.12 -2.01
C CYS A 57 -1.00 7.21 -0.52
N LEU A 58 -1.95 7.63 0.32
CA LEU A 58 -1.76 7.65 1.78
C LEU A 58 -1.50 6.24 2.33
N PHE A 59 -2.28 5.25 1.88
CA PHE A 59 -2.07 3.85 2.25
C PHE A 59 -0.65 3.38 1.92
N ILE A 60 -0.17 3.61 0.70
CA ILE A 60 1.17 3.18 0.24
C ILE A 60 2.27 3.86 1.05
N PHE A 61 2.13 5.15 1.33
CA PHE A 61 3.11 5.89 2.13
C PHE A 61 3.22 5.32 3.55
N PHE A 62 2.08 5.14 4.23
CA PHE A 62 2.06 4.60 5.59
C PHE A 62 2.46 3.13 5.65
N ALA A 63 2.11 2.34 4.63
CA ALA A 63 2.59 0.97 4.45
C ALA A 63 4.12 0.92 4.38
N GLY A 64 4.72 1.83 3.60
CA GLY A 64 6.16 1.97 3.52
C GLY A 64 6.79 2.33 4.87
N GLU A 65 6.19 3.26 5.62
CA GLU A 65 6.70 3.67 6.93
C GLU A 65 6.60 2.55 7.97
N ILE A 66 5.44 1.90 8.08
CA ILE A 66 5.21 0.76 8.99
C ILE A 66 6.14 -0.41 8.67
N SER A 67 6.46 -0.62 7.39
CA SER A 67 7.34 -1.72 6.98
C SER A 67 8.76 -1.62 7.54
N LYS A 68 9.21 -0.42 7.96
CA LYS A 68 10.51 -0.19 8.60
C LYS A 68 10.68 -1.01 9.87
N ASP A 69 9.66 -1.02 10.73
CA ASP A 69 9.66 -1.76 12.01
C ASP A 69 9.29 -3.25 11.85
N MET A 70 8.99 -3.69 10.62
CA MET A 70 8.59 -5.06 10.28
C MET A 70 9.67 -5.74 9.41
N LEU A 71 9.36 -6.04 8.15
CA LEU A 71 10.19 -6.85 7.27
C LEU A 71 11.53 -6.16 6.97
N GLN A 72 11.58 -4.83 6.89
CA GLN A 72 12.85 -4.11 6.70
C GLN A 72 13.79 -4.34 7.89
N GLN A 73 13.31 -4.19 9.13
CA GLN A 73 14.11 -4.48 10.32
C GLN A 73 14.51 -5.96 10.40
N GLU A 74 13.61 -6.89 10.06
CA GLU A 74 13.95 -8.32 10.02
C GLU A 74 15.07 -8.62 9.01
N LYS A 75 15.09 -7.88 7.88
CA LYS A 75 16.12 -8.00 6.87
C LYS A 75 17.45 -7.38 7.30
N ILE A 76 17.43 -6.17 7.87
CA ILE A 76 18.62 -5.49 8.43
C ILE A 76 19.29 -6.33 9.51
N THR A 77 18.48 -6.91 10.41
CA THR A 77 18.98 -7.72 11.53
C THR A 77 19.30 -9.17 11.16
N LYS A 78 19.24 -9.52 9.86
CA LYS A 78 19.46 -10.88 9.35
C LYS A 78 18.57 -11.97 9.98
N ARG A 79 17.46 -11.59 10.62
CA ARG A 79 16.48 -12.55 11.16
C ARG A 79 15.85 -13.40 10.06
N ILE A 80 15.75 -12.86 8.84
CA ILE A 80 15.29 -13.64 7.67
C ILE A 80 16.24 -14.81 7.40
N GLU A 81 17.56 -14.60 7.46
CA GLU A 81 18.55 -15.67 7.27
C GLU A 81 18.41 -16.76 8.33
N TRP A 82 18.25 -16.35 9.59
CA TRP A 82 18.02 -17.27 10.71
C TRP A 82 16.73 -18.08 10.55
N LYS A 83 15.62 -17.45 10.14
CA LYS A 83 14.35 -18.14 9.86
C LYS A 83 14.52 -19.18 8.74
N LEU A 84 15.27 -18.83 7.69
CA LEU A 84 15.54 -19.73 6.57
C LEU A 84 16.43 -20.91 6.96
N ALA A 85 17.45 -20.69 7.79
CA ALA A 85 18.31 -21.73 8.33
C ALA A 85 17.53 -22.76 9.18
N ASN A 86 16.50 -22.30 9.89
CA ASN A 86 15.58 -23.15 10.66
C ASN A 86 14.51 -23.85 9.81
N GLY A 87 14.58 -23.78 8.47
CA GLY A 87 13.67 -24.47 7.57
C GLY A 87 12.32 -23.77 7.34
N ILE A 88 12.13 -22.54 7.82
CA ILE A 88 10.92 -21.76 7.54
C ILE A 88 10.93 -21.34 6.07
N LYS A 89 9.87 -21.66 5.33
CA LYS A 89 9.75 -21.31 3.90
C LYS A 89 9.61 -19.79 3.72
N ILE A 90 10.27 -19.23 2.70
CA ILE A 90 10.16 -17.80 2.30
C ILE A 90 8.70 -17.40 2.11
N SER A 91 7.90 -18.26 1.49
CA SER A 91 6.48 -17.99 1.26
C SER A 91 5.68 -17.79 2.54
N SER A 92 6.06 -18.44 3.65
CA SER A 92 5.45 -18.22 4.96
C SER A 92 5.80 -16.84 5.50
N ILE A 93 7.08 -16.45 5.41
CA ILE A 93 7.58 -15.14 5.86
C ILE A 93 6.90 -14.01 5.08
N VAL A 94 6.75 -14.17 3.76
CA VAL A 94 6.07 -13.20 2.90
C VAL A 94 4.59 -13.09 3.26
N LYS A 95 3.88 -14.21 3.45
CA LYS A 95 2.45 -14.22 3.81
C LYS A 95 2.19 -13.54 5.15
N GLU A 96 3.01 -13.85 6.16
CA GLU A 96 2.88 -13.25 7.49
C GLU A 96 3.09 -11.74 7.45
N ASN A 97 4.13 -11.29 6.75
CA ASN A 97 4.44 -9.87 6.62
C ASN A 97 3.45 -9.11 5.72
N LEU A 98 2.84 -9.79 4.74
CA LEU A 98 1.78 -9.21 3.92
C LEU A 98 0.54 -8.94 4.77
N LEU A 99 0.08 -9.93 5.50
CA LEU A 99 -1.10 -9.79 6.36
C LEU A 99 -0.87 -8.78 7.48
N SER A 100 0.31 -8.79 8.11
CA SER A 100 0.61 -7.86 9.20
C SER A 100 0.69 -6.41 8.71
N LEU A 101 1.31 -6.18 7.54
CA LEU A 101 1.41 -4.84 6.95
C LEU A 101 0.04 -4.34 6.49
N TRP A 102 -0.76 -5.19 5.84
CA TRP A 102 -2.11 -4.85 5.39
C TRP A 102 -3.04 -4.54 6.56
N ILE A 103 -3.08 -5.38 7.60
CA ILE A 103 -3.91 -5.15 8.79
C ILE A 103 -3.42 -3.91 9.55
N GLY A 104 -2.11 -3.73 9.72
CA GLY A 104 -1.55 -2.60 10.45
C GLY A 104 -1.89 -1.25 9.80
N THR A 105 -1.80 -1.18 8.47
CA THR A 105 -2.15 0.02 7.71
C THR A 105 -3.65 0.29 7.65
N LEU A 106 -4.48 -0.75 7.60
CA LEU A 106 -5.93 -0.59 7.69
C LEU A 106 -6.37 -0.09 9.07
N ILE A 107 -5.78 -0.59 10.15
CA ILE A 107 -6.04 -0.07 11.51
C ILE A 107 -5.63 1.41 11.60
N LEU A 108 -4.50 1.79 10.99
CA LEU A 108 -4.04 3.17 10.98
C LEU A 108 -5.03 4.10 10.28
N LEU A 109 -5.55 3.67 9.13
CA LEU A 109 -6.48 4.45 8.31
C LEU A 109 -7.95 4.29 8.75
N PHE A 110 -8.23 3.46 9.74
CA PHE A 110 -9.59 3.18 10.18
C PHE A 110 -10.42 4.43 10.52
N PRO A 111 -9.90 5.44 11.26
CA PRO A 111 -10.67 6.65 11.55
C PRO A 111 -11.07 7.42 10.29
N LEU A 112 -10.17 7.47 9.30
CA LEU A 112 -10.41 8.14 8.02
C LEU A 112 -11.45 7.36 7.18
N LEU A 113 -11.31 6.04 7.09
CA LEU A 113 -12.25 5.18 6.36
C LEU A 113 -13.67 5.26 6.96
N LEU A 114 -13.78 5.32 8.29
CA LEU A 114 -15.04 5.49 8.99
C LEU A 114 -15.71 6.81 8.61
N MET A 115 -14.98 7.93 8.61
CA MET A 115 -15.53 9.22 8.23
C MET A 115 -15.99 9.29 6.77
N ILE A 116 -15.26 8.66 5.85
CA ILE A 116 -15.66 8.53 4.44
C ILE A 116 -16.98 7.77 4.34
N SER A 117 -17.12 6.66 5.07
CA SER A 117 -18.33 5.84 5.02
C SER A 117 -19.58 6.60 5.49
N ILE A 118 -19.45 7.51 6.45
CA ILE A 118 -20.56 8.36 6.93
C ILE A 118 -20.91 9.44 5.90
N ARG A 119 -19.91 10.10 5.32
CA ARG A 119 -20.11 11.26 4.41
C ARG A 119 -20.53 10.86 3.00
N LEU A 120 -20.11 9.70 2.51
CA LEU A 120 -20.29 9.27 1.12
C LEU A 120 -20.88 7.84 1.05
N PRO A 121 -22.16 7.66 1.43
CA PRO A 121 -22.77 6.32 1.51
C PRO A 121 -22.84 5.59 0.16
N ASN A 122 -22.99 6.32 -0.94
CA ASN A 122 -23.08 5.75 -2.30
C ASN A 122 -21.73 5.23 -2.84
N LEU A 123 -20.61 5.55 -2.20
CA LEU A 123 -19.25 5.14 -2.60
C LEU A 123 -18.82 3.77 -2.02
N ILE A 124 -19.63 3.17 -1.14
CA ILE A 124 -19.19 2.12 -0.23
C ILE A 124 -18.91 0.79 -0.91
N LEU A 125 -19.74 0.34 -1.87
CA LEU A 125 -19.67 -1.05 -2.31
C LEU A 125 -18.61 -1.29 -3.41
N LEU A 126 -18.73 -0.62 -4.56
CA LEU A 126 -17.82 -0.84 -5.69
C LEU A 126 -16.44 -0.20 -5.47
N LEU A 127 -16.41 1.03 -4.97
CA LEU A 127 -15.16 1.72 -4.72
C LEU A 127 -14.46 1.19 -3.46
N GLY A 128 -15.20 0.84 -2.40
CA GLY A 128 -14.62 0.18 -1.22
C GLY A 128 -13.96 -1.17 -1.54
N THR A 129 -14.58 -1.99 -2.39
CA THR A 129 -13.97 -3.26 -2.84
C THR A 129 -12.73 -3.02 -3.70
N TYR A 130 -12.75 -2.02 -4.59
CA TYR A 130 -11.58 -1.61 -5.36
C TYR A 130 -10.41 -1.16 -4.47
N PHE A 131 -10.68 -0.33 -3.45
CA PHE A 131 -9.67 0.08 -2.47
C PHE A 131 -9.06 -1.13 -1.74
N LEU A 132 -9.90 -2.06 -1.26
CA LEU A 132 -9.43 -3.25 -0.56
C LEU A 132 -8.55 -4.13 -1.45
N ILE A 133 -8.95 -4.37 -2.69
CA ILE A 133 -8.15 -5.16 -3.65
C ILE A 133 -6.79 -4.49 -3.89
N LEU A 134 -6.76 -3.19 -4.17
CA LEU A 134 -5.49 -2.50 -4.40
C LEU A 134 -4.61 -2.45 -3.15
N SER A 135 -5.19 -2.26 -1.97
CA SER A 135 -4.43 -2.21 -0.71
C SER A 135 -3.67 -3.53 -0.44
N VAL A 136 -4.30 -4.67 -0.73
CA VAL A 136 -3.65 -5.99 -0.64
C VAL A 136 -2.54 -6.10 -1.69
N LEU A 137 -2.80 -5.71 -2.94
CA LEU A 137 -1.79 -5.77 -4.00
C LEU A 137 -0.58 -4.89 -3.71
N TYR A 138 -0.78 -3.68 -3.19
CA TYR A 138 0.32 -2.81 -2.79
C TYR A 138 1.09 -3.32 -1.59
N SER A 139 0.44 -3.97 -0.63
CA SER A 139 1.15 -4.63 0.48
C SER A 139 2.07 -5.75 -0.01
N ALA A 140 1.61 -6.53 -1.01
CA ALA A 140 2.43 -7.54 -1.67
C ALA A 140 3.60 -6.91 -2.42
N PHE A 141 3.36 -5.83 -3.17
CA PHE A 141 4.38 -5.10 -3.92
C PHE A 141 5.48 -4.53 -3.03
N ILE A 142 5.12 -3.88 -1.92
CA ILE A 142 6.09 -3.34 -0.96
C ILE A 142 6.95 -4.47 -0.38
N ASN A 143 6.35 -5.60 0.00
CA ASN A 143 7.11 -6.74 0.51
C ASN A 143 8.11 -7.31 -0.51
N VAL A 144 7.69 -7.43 -1.78
CA VAL A 144 8.57 -7.87 -2.87
C VAL A 144 9.71 -6.87 -3.06
N LEU A 145 9.44 -5.55 -3.05
CA LEU A 145 10.48 -4.53 -3.15
C LEU A 145 11.49 -4.61 -2.01
N ILE A 146 11.04 -4.74 -0.75
CA ILE A 146 11.94 -4.85 0.40
C ILE A 146 12.83 -6.09 0.27
N LEU A 147 12.27 -7.23 -0.14
CA LEU A 147 13.03 -8.45 -0.35
C LEU A 147 14.03 -8.35 -1.52
N TRP A 148 13.75 -7.49 -2.51
CA TRP A 148 14.59 -7.31 -3.68
C TRP A 148 15.86 -6.49 -3.40
N ILE A 149 15.73 -5.46 -2.57
CA ILE A 149 16.79 -4.50 -2.29
C ILE A 149 17.96 -5.15 -1.55
N ARG A 150 19.17 -5.05 -2.10
CA ARG A 150 20.40 -5.55 -1.45
C ARG A 150 21.09 -4.48 -0.58
N ASN A 151 21.08 -3.24 -1.06
CA ASN A 151 21.65 -2.10 -0.36
C ASN A 151 20.63 -1.56 0.65
N MET A 152 20.92 -1.70 1.95
CA MET A 152 20.02 -1.28 3.03
C MET A 152 19.76 0.23 3.06
N ASN A 153 20.66 1.05 2.51
CA ASN A 153 20.47 2.50 2.43
C ASN A 153 19.29 2.89 1.53
N TRP A 154 18.92 2.04 0.57
CA TRP A 154 17.81 2.27 -0.35
C TRP A 154 16.42 2.08 0.29
N PHE A 155 16.35 1.55 1.51
CA PHE A 155 15.06 1.39 2.21
C PHE A 155 14.34 2.71 2.48
N LYS A 156 15.08 3.80 2.70
CA LYS A 156 14.50 5.14 2.87
C LYS A 156 13.71 5.59 1.65
N SER A 157 14.07 5.09 0.46
CA SER A 157 13.44 5.44 -0.80
C SER A 157 12.19 4.62 -1.12
N ILE A 158 11.89 3.53 -0.39
CA ILE A 158 10.77 2.64 -0.71
C ILE A 158 9.41 3.37 -0.68
N PRO A 159 9.05 4.12 0.39
CA PRO A 159 7.75 4.78 0.43
C PRO A 159 7.61 5.80 -0.71
N ILE A 160 8.68 6.56 -0.98
CA ILE A 160 8.72 7.59 -2.03
C ILE A 160 8.60 6.96 -3.42
N PHE A 161 9.34 5.87 -3.66
CA PHE A 161 9.31 5.18 -4.95
C PHE A 161 7.94 4.56 -5.21
N ALA A 162 7.35 3.89 -4.21
CA ALA A 162 6.05 3.24 -4.36
C ALA A 162 4.92 4.26 -4.59
N THR A 163 4.95 5.41 -3.90
CA THR A 163 3.96 6.47 -4.14
C THR A 163 4.13 7.14 -5.49
N LEU A 164 5.36 7.45 -5.92
CA LEU A 164 5.63 8.00 -7.25
C LEU A 164 5.19 7.05 -8.37
N LEU A 165 5.43 5.75 -8.21
CA LEU A 165 4.95 4.73 -9.13
C LEU A 165 3.43 4.73 -9.20
N HIS A 166 2.74 4.84 -8.08
CA HIS A 166 1.28 4.92 -8.08
C HIS A 166 0.77 6.17 -8.79
N ILE A 167 1.37 7.34 -8.53
CA ILE A 167 1.02 8.60 -9.22
C ILE A 167 1.22 8.44 -10.73
N LEU A 168 2.32 7.84 -11.17
CA LEU A 168 2.56 7.54 -12.58
C LEU A 168 1.46 6.65 -13.17
N LEU A 169 1.06 5.59 -12.47
CA LEU A 169 -0.04 4.72 -12.90
C LEU A 169 -1.37 5.47 -12.99
N VAL A 170 -1.62 6.42 -12.10
CA VAL A 170 -2.81 7.29 -12.12
C VAL A 170 -2.80 8.21 -13.34
N VAL A 171 -1.65 8.80 -13.69
CA VAL A 171 -1.54 9.63 -14.90
C VAL A 171 -1.76 8.79 -16.17
N LEU A 172 -1.15 7.60 -16.23
CA LEU A 172 -1.29 6.69 -17.37
C LEU A 172 -2.73 6.21 -17.55
N LYS A 173 -3.40 5.78 -16.47
CA LYS A 173 -4.81 5.34 -16.57
C LYS A 173 -5.74 6.46 -17.03
N CYS A 174 -5.50 7.70 -16.59
CA CYS A 174 -6.28 8.86 -17.04
C CYS A 174 -6.05 9.14 -18.53
N GLY A 175 -4.80 9.08 -19.00
CA GLY A 175 -4.49 9.21 -20.43
C GLY A 175 -5.17 8.15 -21.29
N ILE A 176 -5.22 6.90 -20.82
CA ILE A 176 -5.91 5.80 -21.52
C ILE A 176 -7.44 6.00 -21.50
N PHE A 177 -7.99 6.46 -20.37
CA PHE A 177 -9.41 6.73 -20.25
C PHE A 177 -9.86 7.83 -21.23
N MET A 178 -9.11 8.93 -21.35
CA MET A 178 -9.40 9.99 -22.33
C MET A 178 -9.50 9.49 -23.77
N LYS A 179 -8.78 8.40 -24.12
CA LYS A 179 -8.79 7.82 -25.46
C LYS A 179 -9.89 6.77 -25.67
N THR A 180 -10.28 6.05 -24.62
CA THR A 180 -11.15 4.86 -24.72
C THR A 180 -12.54 5.07 -24.16
N ASN A 181 -12.73 6.10 -23.33
CA ASN A 181 -13.95 6.45 -22.60
C ASN A 181 -14.59 5.28 -21.84
N ASN A 182 -13.81 4.25 -21.50
CA ASN A 182 -14.30 3.01 -20.91
C ASN A 182 -13.92 2.93 -19.43
N VAL A 183 -14.94 2.92 -18.57
CA VAL A 183 -14.80 2.86 -17.10
C VAL A 183 -14.11 1.56 -16.64
N TRP A 184 -14.31 0.45 -17.35
CA TRP A 184 -13.65 -0.83 -17.01
C TRP A 184 -12.14 -0.75 -17.17
N VAL A 185 -11.66 -0.02 -18.17
CA VAL A 185 -10.23 0.20 -18.38
C VAL A 185 -9.64 1.03 -17.23
N LEU A 186 -10.40 2.02 -16.74
CA LEU A 186 -10.00 2.84 -15.59
C LEU A 186 -9.81 2.01 -14.31
N LEU A 187 -10.73 1.07 -14.06
CA LEU A 187 -10.72 0.23 -12.84
C LEU A 187 -9.77 -0.96 -12.92
N LEU A 188 -9.56 -1.55 -14.10
CA LEU A 188 -8.73 -2.75 -14.24
C LEU A 188 -7.24 -2.45 -14.50
N PHE A 189 -6.91 -1.27 -15.01
CA PHE A 189 -5.52 -0.95 -15.36
C PHE A 189 -4.58 -0.96 -14.15
N SER A 190 -4.99 -0.35 -13.04
CA SER A 190 -4.19 -0.29 -11.81
C SER A 190 -3.98 -1.66 -11.15
N PRO A 191 -4.97 -2.54 -10.93
CA PRO A 191 -4.71 -3.86 -10.36
C PRO A 191 -3.87 -4.72 -11.30
N VAL A 192 -4.14 -4.70 -12.62
CA VAL A 192 -3.37 -5.51 -13.58
C VAL A 192 -1.91 -5.08 -13.63
N SER A 193 -1.63 -3.78 -13.69
CA SER A 193 -0.25 -3.27 -13.70
C SER A 193 0.53 -3.65 -12.44
N ILE A 194 -0.07 -3.56 -11.25
CA ILE A 194 0.58 -3.96 -10.00
C ILE A 194 0.79 -5.48 -9.94
N ILE A 195 -0.16 -6.28 -10.43
CA ILE A 195 0.01 -7.74 -10.52
C ILE A 195 1.19 -8.10 -11.43
N VAL A 196 1.32 -7.45 -12.59
CA VAL A 196 2.44 -7.68 -13.50
C VAL A 196 3.78 -7.28 -12.85
N LEU A 197 3.83 -6.12 -12.18
CA LEU A 197 5.04 -5.66 -11.49
C LEU A 197 5.44 -6.58 -10.33
N THR A 198 4.47 -7.04 -9.54
CA THR A 198 4.72 -7.99 -8.44
C THR A 198 5.18 -9.35 -8.94
N ALA A 199 4.55 -9.88 -9.99
CA ALA A 199 4.95 -11.14 -10.62
C ALA A 199 6.37 -11.05 -11.21
N CYS A 200 6.69 -9.96 -11.91
CA CYS A 200 8.03 -9.72 -12.44
C CYS A 200 9.07 -9.65 -11.31
N GLY A 201 8.76 -8.93 -10.24
CA GLY A 201 9.61 -8.87 -9.05
C GLY A 201 9.86 -10.24 -8.42
N LEU A 202 8.83 -11.09 -8.33
CA LEU A 202 8.94 -12.45 -7.81
C LEU A 202 9.76 -13.38 -8.72
N CYS A 203 9.62 -13.28 -10.05
CA CYS A 203 10.42 -14.07 -11.00
C CYS A 203 11.91 -13.75 -10.91
N LEU A 204 12.27 -12.51 -10.56
CA LEU A 204 13.65 -12.06 -10.41
C LEU A 204 14.24 -12.35 -9.02
N MET A 205 13.50 -13.04 -8.13
CA MET A 205 13.94 -13.41 -6.80
C MET A 205 14.72 -14.73 -6.80
N THR A 206 15.92 -14.69 -6.25
CA THR A 206 16.66 -15.90 -5.86
C THR A 206 16.85 -15.92 -4.35
N LYS A 207 17.01 -17.12 -3.76
CA LYS A 207 17.27 -17.26 -2.32
C LYS A 207 18.49 -16.46 -1.89
N GLU A 208 19.56 -16.52 -2.70
CA GLU A 208 20.80 -15.77 -2.47
C GLU A 208 20.57 -14.27 -2.45
N ARG A 209 19.73 -13.74 -3.34
CA ARG A 209 19.43 -12.31 -3.39
C ARG A 209 18.68 -11.83 -2.14
N ILE A 210 17.76 -12.65 -1.62
CA ILE A 210 16.98 -12.34 -0.40
C ILE A 210 17.89 -12.25 0.83
N VAL A 211 18.85 -13.16 0.93
CA VAL A 211 19.82 -13.27 2.04
C VAL A 211 20.94 -12.25 1.88
N SER A 212 21.35 -11.91 0.66
CA SER A 212 22.45 -10.96 0.44
C SER A 212 22.05 -9.52 0.80
N SER A 213 22.56 -9.03 1.92
CA SER A 213 22.43 -7.64 2.38
C SER A 213 23.78 -6.98 2.59
N TYR A 214 23.94 -5.75 2.11
CA TYR A 214 25.09 -4.89 2.42
C TYR A 214 24.63 -3.45 2.70
N TYR A 215 25.49 -2.68 3.36
CA TYR A 215 25.29 -1.25 3.62
C TYR A 215 25.96 -0.40 2.52
#